data_AF-F7SAB2-F1
#
_entry.id   AF-F7SAB2-F1
#
_cell.length_a   1.000
_cell.length_b   1.000
_cell.length_c   1.000
_cell.angle_alpha   90.00
_cell.angle_beta   90.00
_cell.angle_gamma   90.00
#
_symmetry.space_group_name_H-M   'P 1'
#
loop_
_entity.id
_entity.type
_entity.pdbx_description
1 polymer ?
#
loop_
_entity_poly.entity_id
_entity_poly.type
_entity_poly.pdbx_seq_one_letter_code
_entity_poly.pdbx_strand_id
1 'polypeptide(L)'
;GTLALAGASSIASSSSLIDNGRFDISGASGNETIAALTGSGAGAVALGANNLIISNGSGTFAGTIAGAGGLQLAGGTTTLAGTSTYAGNTSITAGTLALAGASSIASSSSLIDDGRFDISGASGNETIAALTGSGAGTVALGANNLIISNGSGTFAGTIAGSGGLQLAGGTTTLAGTSTY
;
A
#
# COMPACT_ATOMS: atom_id res chain seq x y z
N GLY A 1 -11.70 19.95 -6.68
CA GLY A 1 -13.08 19.63 -6.26
C GLY A 1 -13.05 18.38 -5.40
N THR A 2 -14.14 18.08 -4.70
CA THR A 2 -14.26 16.89 -3.85
C THR A 2 -15.29 15.93 -4.45
N LEU A 3 -14.91 14.66 -4.59
CA LEU A 3 -15.85 13.56 -4.77
C LEU A 3 -15.98 12.85 -3.41
N ALA A 4 -17.16 12.87 -2.81
CA ALA A 4 -17.43 12.23 -1.52
C ALA A 4 -18.40 11.06 -1.68
N LEU A 5 -18.05 9.90 -1.12
CA LEU A 5 -18.95 8.76 -0.96
C LEU A 5 -19.46 8.74 0.48
N ALA A 6 -20.78 8.64 0.62
CA ALA A 6 -21.44 8.58 1.92
C ALA A 6 -22.52 7.49 1.93
N GLY A 7 -22.75 6.90 3.12
CA GLY A 7 -23.66 5.77 3.26
C GLY A 7 -23.22 4.59 2.40
N ALA A 8 -24.18 3.93 1.74
CA ALA A 8 -23.93 2.75 0.90
C ALA A 8 -23.63 3.09 -0.58
N SER A 9 -23.19 4.32 -0.87
CA SER A 9 -22.84 4.74 -2.24
C SER A 9 -21.56 4.05 -2.69
N SER A 10 -21.51 3.53 -3.92
CA SER A 10 -20.31 2.86 -4.44
C SER A 10 -19.99 3.28 -5.87
N ILE A 11 -18.70 3.31 -6.20
CA ILE A 11 -18.18 3.51 -7.56
C ILE A 11 -17.34 2.30 -8.02
N ALA A 12 -17.62 1.11 -7.49
CA ALA A 12 -16.87 -0.11 -7.77
C ALA A 12 -16.81 -0.49 -9.26
N SER A 13 -17.77 -0.06 -10.07
CA SER A 13 -17.79 -0.27 -11.52
C SER A 13 -17.02 0.80 -12.32
N SER A 14 -16.39 1.77 -11.67
CA SER A 14 -15.52 2.74 -12.34
C SER A 14 -14.29 2.05 -12.89
N SER A 15 -13.86 2.40 -14.11
CA SER A 15 -12.67 1.83 -14.74
C SER A 15 -11.37 2.39 -14.16
N SER A 16 -11.38 3.64 -13.73
CA SER A 16 -10.29 4.31 -13.02
C SER A 16 -10.83 5.59 -12.38
N LEU A 17 -10.34 5.92 -11.20
CA LEU A 17 -10.51 7.21 -10.56
C LEU A 17 -9.22 8.03 -10.74
N ILE A 18 -9.35 9.21 -11.36
CA ILE A 18 -8.27 10.19 -11.45
C ILE A 18 -8.51 11.25 -10.38
N ASP A 19 -7.80 11.17 -9.25
CA ASP A 19 -7.91 12.14 -8.16
C ASP A 19 -6.82 13.22 -8.24
N ASN A 20 -7.23 14.42 -8.66
CA ASN A 20 -6.43 15.64 -8.63
C ASN A 20 -7.01 16.68 -7.67
N GLY A 21 -7.87 16.27 -6.75
CA GLY A 21 -8.51 17.12 -5.77
C GLY A 21 -8.64 16.38 -4.45
N ARG A 22 -9.86 15.95 -4.13
CA ARG A 22 -10.11 15.11 -2.95
C ARG A 22 -11.08 14.00 -3.30
N PHE A 23 -10.71 12.78 -2.97
CA PHE A 23 -11.62 11.64 -2.88
C PHE A 23 -11.89 11.31 -1.41
N ASP A 24 -13.13 11.49 -0.96
CA ASP A 24 -13.51 11.34 0.45
C ASP A 24 -14.45 10.15 0.63
N ILE A 25 -13.97 9.10 1.28
CA ILE A 25 -14.80 7.93 1.66
C ILE A 25 -15.03 7.88 3.17
N SER A 26 -14.69 8.93 3.92
CA SER A 26 -14.78 8.94 5.38
C SER A 26 -16.22 8.85 5.91
N GLY A 27 -17.21 9.23 5.09
CA GLY A 27 -18.64 9.11 5.39
C GLY A 27 -19.31 7.84 4.86
N ALA A 28 -18.57 6.94 4.20
CA ALA A 28 -19.12 5.67 3.71
C ALA A 28 -19.43 4.72 4.88
N SER A 29 -20.45 3.86 4.71
CA SER A 29 -20.87 2.88 5.72
C SER A 29 -20.04 1.58 5.71
N GLY A 30 -18.94 1.56 4.97
CA GLY A 30 -18.04 0.42 4.83
C GLY A 30 -16.88 0.71 3.90
N ASN A 31 -16.11 -0.33 3.60
CA ASN A 31 -14.98 -0.25 2.68
C ASN A 31 -15.46 0.07 1.26
N GLU A 32 -14.70 0.89 0.55
CA GLU A 32 -15.03 1.29 -0.81
C GLU A 32 -14.09 0.64 -1.82
N THR A 33 -14.65 0.18 -2.94
CA THR A 33 -13.89 -0.43 -4.03
C THR A 33 -13.87 0.50 -5.25
N ILE A 34 -12.71 0.57 -5.89
CA ILE A 34 -12.48 1.18 -7.21
C ILE A 34 -11.62 0.24 -8.04
N ALA A 35 -11.68 0.32 -9.37
CA ALA A 35 -10.76 -0.45 -10.22
C ALA A 35 -9.32 0.03 -10.06
N ALA A 36 -9.06 1.31 -10.32
CA ALA A 36 -7.74 1.91 -10.24
C ALA A 36 -7.80 3.31 -9.62
N LEU A 37 -6.71 3.70 -8.94
CA LEU A 37 -6.48 5.06 -8.47
C LEU A 37 -5.27 5.64 -9.19
N THR A 38 -5.44 6.80 -9.80
CA THR A 38 -4.37 7.61 -10.39
C THR A 38 -4.54 9.06 -10.00
N GLY A 39 -3.49 9.86 -10.15
CA GLY A 39 -3.58 11.28 -9.80
C GLY A 39 -2.24 11.94 -9.58
N SER A 40 -2.27 13.27 -9.58
CA SER A 40 -1.12 14.13 -9.30
C SER A 40 -0.89 14.31 -7.80
N GLY A 41 0.19 14.99 -7.43
CA GLY A 41 0.50 15.33 -6.04
C GLY A 41 -0.53 16.24 -5.34
N ALA A 42 -1.48 16.81 -6.09
CA ALA A 42 -2.59 17.57 -5.53
C ALA A 42 -3.74 16.67 -5.03
N GLY A 43 -3.78 15.39 -5.41
CA GLY A 43 -4.81 14.44 -4.99
C GLY A 43 -4.72 14.11 -3.50
N ALA A 44 -5.88 13.83 -2.90
CA ALA A 44 -5.99 13.52 -1.48
C ALA A 44 -7.15 12.55 -1.24
N VAL A 45 -6.82 11.34 -0.82
CA VAL A 45 -7.80 10.34 -0.37
C VAL A 45 -7.99 10.45 1.14
N ALA A 46 -9.23 10.66 1.57
CA ALA A 46 -9.61 10.60 2.97
C ALA A 46 -10.42 9.34 3.26
N LEU A 47 -9.80 8.42 3.99
CA LEU A 47 -10.35 7.11 4.31
C LEU A 47 -11.38 7.14 5.44
N GLY A 48 -11.23 8.05 6.42
CA GLY A 48 -11.92 7.93 7.70
C GLY A 48 -11.54 6.60 8.36
N ALA A 49 -12.53 5.80 8.77
CA ALA A 49 -12.31 4.45 9.29
C ALA A 49 -12.38 3.35 8.21
N ASN A 50 -12.69 3.70 6.95
CA ASN A 50 -12.95 2.75 5.89
C ASN A 50 -11.67 2.36 5.14
N ASN A 51 -11.60 1.13 4.65
CA ASN A 51 -10.52 0.74 3.74
C ASN A 51 -10.87 1.11 2.30
N LEU A 52 -9.86 1.54 1.54
CA LEU A 52 -9.95 1.64 0.09
C LEU A 52 -9.43 0.34 -0.54
N ILE A 53 -10.23 -0.26 -1.41
CA ILE A 53 -9.90 -1.47 -2.17
C ILE A 53 -9.69 -1.08 -3.63
N ILE A 54 -8.48 -1.32 -4.13
CA ILE A 54 -8.12 -1.17 -5.55
C ILE A 54 -8.16 -2.57 -6.18
N SER A 55 -9.17 -2.84 -7.00
CA SER A 55 -9.42 -4.19 -7.52
C SER A 55 -8.57 -4.56 -8.73
N ASN A 56 -8.14 -3.57 -9.51
CA ASN A 56 -7.30 -3.76 -10.69
C ASN A 56 -6.46 -2.51 -10.95
N GLY A 57 -5.44 -2.32 -10.11
CA GLY A 57 -4.57 -1.15 -10.14
C GLY A 57 -3.98 -0.90 -11.52
N SER A 58 -3.96 0.37 -11.94
CA SER A 58 -3.30 0.78 -13.17
C SER A 58 -2.74 2.19 -13.03
N GLY A 59 -1.42 2.31 -12.90
CA GLY A 59 -0.71 3.58 -12.97
C GLY A 59 -0.30 4.14 -11.61
N THR A 60 -0.06 5.46 -11.58
CA THR A 60 0.55 6.14 -10.43
C THR A 60 -0.44 7.09 -9.75
N PHE A 61 -0.48 7.02 -8.42
CA PHE A 61 -1.08 8.05 -7.58
C PHE A 61 0.03 8.76 -6.79
N ALA A 62 0.23 10.04 -7.11
CA ALA A 62 1.24 10.88 -6.44
C ALA A 62 0.69 11.68 -5.26
N GLY A 63 -0.62 11.59 -5.00
CA GLY A 63 -1.29 12.29 -3.92
C GLY A 63 -1.11 11.61 -2.56
N THR A 64 -1.82 12.15 -1.57
CA THR A 64 -1.81 11.62 -0.20
C THR A 64 -2.97 10.68 0.06
N ILE A 65 -2.77 9.66 0.91
CA ILE A 65 -3.85 8.80 1.42
C ILE A 65 -3.79 8.85 2.95
N ALA A 66 -4.88 9.24 3.60
CA ALA A 66 -4.89 9.49 5.05
C ALA A 66 -6.19 9.00 5.72
N GLY A 67 -6.09 8.64 7.00
CA GLY A 67 -7.22 8.22 7.84
C GLY A 67 -6.87 7.05 8.76
N ALA A 68 -7.84 6.59 9.54
CA ALA A 68 -7.68 5.42 10.40
C ALA A 68 -7.81 4.09 9.64
N GLY A 69 -8.50 4.08 8.50
CA GLY A 69 -8.62 2.93 7.61
C GLY A 69 -7.32 2.56 6.89
N GLY A 70 -7.38 1.56 6.03
CA GLY A 70 -6.24 1.01 5.30
C GLY A 70 -6.40 0.99 3.78
N LEU A 71 -5.43 0.37 3.12
CA LEU A 71 -5.39 0.19 1.66
C LEU A 71 -5.29 -1.30 1.33
N GLN A 72 -6.14 -1.78 0.44
CA GLN A 72 -6.05 -3.13 -0.13
C GLN A 72 -5.85 -3.07 -1.64
N LEU A 73 -4.84 -3.76 -2.15
CA LEU A 73 -4.67 -4.05 -3.57
C LEU A 73 -5.09 -5.50 -3.84
N ALA A 74 -6.05 -5.69 -4.74
CA ALA A 74 -6.58 -7.01 -5.10
C ALA A 74 -6.25 -7.43 -6.54
N GLY A 75 -5.50 -6.61 -7.27
CA GLY A 75 -5.05 -6.93 -8.61
C GLY A 75 -4.37 -5.75 -9.29
N GLY A 76 -3.76 -6.00 -10.45
CA GLY A 76 -3.09 -4.98 -11.26
C GLY A 76 -1.82 -4.41 -10.60
N THR A 77 -1.36 -3.26 -11.10
CA THR A 77 -0.18 -2.56 -10.57
C THR A 77 -0.57 -1.13 -10.20
N THR A 78 -0.37 -0.79 -8.93
CA THR A 78 -0.53 0.57 -8.40
C THR A 78 0.82 1.08 -7.92
N THR A 79 1.25 2.23 -8.41
CA THR A 79 2.42 2.95 -7.92
C THR A 79 1.98 4.09 -7.01
N LEU A 80 2.46 4.12 -5.77
CA LEU A 80 2.34 5.28 -4.90
C LEU A 80 3.60 6.12 -5.04
N ALA A 81 3.43 7.39 -5.37
CA ALA A 81 4.52 8.37 -5.46
C ALA A 81 4.37 9.52 -4.44
N GLY A 82 3.31 9.49 -3.64
CA GLY A 82 3.08 10.42 -2.52
C GLY A 82 3.20 9.72 -1.17
N THR A 83 3.30 10.53 -0.11
CA THR A 83 3.32 10.03 1.27
C THR A 83 1.92 9.65 1.71
N SER A 84 1.75 8.42 2.17
CA SER A 84 0.52 7.94 2.80
C SER A 84 0.66 7.93 4.32
N THR A 85 -0.36 8.45 5.01
CA THR A 85 -0.39 8.61 6.47
C THR A 85 -1.55 7.86 7.11
N TYR A 86 -2.17 6.94 6.38
CA TYR A 86 -3.20 6.08 6.94
C TYR A 86 -2.65 5.12 7.99
N ALA A 87 -3.43 4.83 9.02
CA ALA A 87 -3.03 4.00 10.16
C ALA A 87 -3.44 2.53 10.04
N GLY A 88 -4.44 2.23 9.20
CA GLY A 88 -4.83 0.85 8.89
C GLY A 88 -3.73 0.08 8.19
N ASN A 89 -3.95 -1.21 7.96
CA ASN A 89 -2.97 -2.03 7.27
C ASN A 89 -2.91 -1.69 5.77
N THR A 90 -1.78 -2.06 5.16
CA THR A 90 -1.64 -2.21 3.73
C THR A 90 -1.73 -3.70 3.41
N SER A 91 -2.65 -4.10 2.55
CA SER A 91 -2.80 -5.50 2.13
C SER A 91 -2.65 -5.63 0.62
N ILE A 92 -1.82 -6.55 0.17
CA ILE A 92 -1.61 -6.88 -1.24
C ILE A 92 -2.08 -8.31 -1.42
N THR A 93 -3.36 -8.49 -1.74
CA THR A 93 -3.96 -9.82 -1.95
C THR A 93 -3.62 -10.40 -3.32
N ALA A 94 -3.37 -9.54 -4.31
CA ALA A 94 -2.77 -9.88 -5.60
C ALA A 94 -2.25 -8.61 -6.29
N GLY A 95 -1.43 -8.78 -7.33
CA GLY A 95 -0.88 -7.66 -8.09
C GLY A 95 0.40 -7.08 -7.49
N THR A 96 0.74 -5.84 -7.87
CA THR A 96 1.95 -5.13 -7.44
C THR A 96 1.62 -3.77 -6.84
N LEU A 97 1.98 -3.57 -5.58
CA LEU A 97 2.06 -2.24 -4.98
C LEU A 97 3.51 -1.76 -5.08
N ALA A 98 3.75 -0.77 -5.92
CA ALA A 98 5.07 -0.16 -6.09
C ALA A 98 5.17 1.16 -5.33
N LEU A 99 6.31 1.41 -4.69
CA LEU A 99 6.69 2.69 -4.12
C LEU A 99 7.70 3.37 -5.05
N ALA A 100 7.50 4.66 -5.32
CA ALA A 100 8.34 5.43 -6.23
C ALA A 100 8.64 6.84 -5.70
N GLY A 101 9.86 7.32 -5.95
CA GLY A 101 10.29 8.63 -5.44
C GLY A 101 10.24 8.68 -3.92
N ALA A 102 9.85 9.83 -3.35
CA ALA A 102 9.75 10.04 -1.91
C ALA A 102 8.39 9.59 -1.32
N SER A 103 7.85 8.47 -1.83
CA SER A 103 6.64 7.85 -1.29
C SER A 103 6.88 7.25 0.10
N SER A 104 5.82 6.96 0.84
CA SER A 104 5.94 6.18 2.08
C SER A 104 4.59 5.61 2.51
N ILE A 105 4.62 4.45 3.17
CA ILE A 105 3.49 3.84 3.89
C ILE A 105 3.83 3.58 5.38
N ALA A 106 4.84 4.27 5.92
CA ALA A 106 5.41 3.98 7.24
C ALA A 106 4.42 4.13 8.41
N SER A 107 3.35 4.92 8.24
CA SER A 107 2.28 5.07 9.24
C SER A 107 1.30 3.89 9.27
N SER A 108 1.29 3.04 8.25
CA SER A 108 0.43 1.85 8.23
C SER A 108 0.82 0.88 9.34
N SER A 109 -0.17 0.27 9.97
CA SER A 109 0.04 -0.63 11.11
C SER A 109 0.73 -1.94 10.74
N SER A 110 0.64 -2.37 9.49
CA SER A 110 1.32 -3.57 8.95
C SER A 110 1.23 -3.59 7.42
N LEU A 111 2.16 -4.34 6.82
CA LEU A 111 2.08 -4.81 5.44
C LEU A 111 1.76 -6.31 5.43
N ILE A 112 0.67 -6.68 4.77
CA ILE A 112 0.27 -8.06 4.51
C ILE A 112 0.47 -8.30 3.00
N ASP A 113 1.54 -8.99 2.62
CA ASP A 113 1.92 -9.19 1.23
C ASP A 113 1.70 -10.64 0.78
N ASP A 114 0.65 -10.84 -0.02
CA ASP A 114 0.34 -12.07 -0.76
C ASP A 114 0.47 -11.86 -2.28
N GLY A 115 1.00 -10.71 -2.71
CA GLY A 115 1.26 -10.37 -4.11
C GLY A 115 2.70 -9.91 -4.28
N ARG A 116 2.89 -8.64 -4.66
CA ARG A 116 4.21 -8.03 -4.76
C ARG A 116 4.24 -6.64 -4.15
N PHE A 117 5.13 -6.46 -3.17
CA PHE A 117 5.55 -5.14 -2.70
C PHE A 117 6.89 -4.75 -3.35
N ASP A 118 6.90 -3.71 -4.16
CA ASP A 118 8.07 -3.28 -4.92
C ASP A 118 8.55 -1.91 -4.46
N ILE A 119 9.73 -1.86 -3.84
CA ILE A 119 10.36 -0.60 -3.41
C ILE A 119 11.56 -0.23 -4.28
N SER A 120 11.80 -0.94 -5.39
CA SER A 120 12.98 -0.73 -6.22
C SER A 120 13.03 0.66 -6.89
N GLY A 121 11.87 1.31 -7.04
CA GLY A 121 11.72 2.66 -7.58
C GLY A 121 11.70 3.79 -6.53
N ALA A 122 11.75 3.47 -5.24
CA ALA A 122 11.79 4.45 -4.16
C ALA A 122 13.13 5.21 -4.14
N SER A 123 13.12 6.48 -3.72
CA SER A 123 14.33 7.31 -3.62
C SER A 123 15.02 7.19 -2.27
N GLY A 124 15.07 5.98 -1.71
CA GLY A 124 15.67 5.71 -0.39
C GLY A 124 15.12 4.45 0.26
N ASN A 125 15.53 4.25 1.52
CA ASN A 125 15.05 3.14 2.33
C ASN A 125 13.59 3.35 2.72
N GLU A 126 12.82 2.27 2.70
CA GLU A 126 11.40 2.29 3.07
C GLU A 126 11.20 1.68 4.45
N THR A 127 10.23 2.22 5.19
CA THR A 127 9.87 1.71 6.52
C THR A 127 8.44 1.19 6.51
N ILE A 128 8.24 0.03 7.13
CA ILE A 128 6.94 -0.55 7.45
C ILE A 128 6.91 -0.96 8.92
N ALA A 129 5.73 -1.02 9.52
CA ALA A 129 5.60 -1.47 10.91
C ALA A 129 5.92 -2.96 11.06
N ALA A 130 5.19 -3.81 10.35
CA ALA A 130 5.36 -5.26 10.35
C ALA A 130 5.22 -5.82 8.93
N LEU A 131 5.82 -6.96 8.65
CA LEU A 131 5.70 -7.70 7.40
C LEU A 131 5.13 -9.09 7.68
N THR A 132 4.00 -9.41 7.07
CA THR A 132 3.38 -10.74 7.10
C THR A 132 2.91 -11.13 5.70
N GLY A 133 2.63 -12.41 5.48
CA GLY A 133 2.13 -12.89 4.19
C GLY A 133 2.41 -14.37 3.95
N SER A 134 1.77 -14.92 2.94
CA SER A 134 1.92 -16.30 2.50
C SER A 134 3.13 -16.49 1.58
N GLY A 135 3.34 -17.72 1.11
CA GLY A 135 4.40 -18.06 0.15
C GLY A 135 4.25 -17.43 -1.24
N ALA A 136 3.11 -16.81 -1.55
CA ALA A 136 2.90 -16.08 -2.80
C ALA A 136 3.51 -14.67 -2.78
N GLY A 137 3.69 -14.08 -1.60
CA GLY A 137 4.21 -12.72 -1.43
C GLY A 137 5.63 -12.56 -1.96
N THR A 138 5.93 -11.38 -2.49
CA THR A 138 7.26 -11.02 -2.99
C THR A 138 7.59 -9.58 -2.65
N VAL A 139 8.61 -9.39 -1.82
CA VAL A 139 9.23 -8.09 -1.60
C VAL A 139 10.39 -7.91 -2.57
N ALA A 140 10.29 -6.90 -3.44
CA ALA A 140 11.36 -6.50 -4.34
C ALA A 140 12.04 -5.23 -3.84
N LEU A 141 13.24 -5.41 -3.30
CA LEU A 141 14.05 -4.34 -2.70
C LEU A 141 14.69 -3.43 -3.75
N GLY A 142 15.06 -3.98 -4.91
CA GLY A 142 16.02 -3.32 -5.80
C GLY A 142 17.32 -3.08 -5.04
N ALA A 143 17.81 -1.84 -5.00
CA ALA A 143 18.97 -1.44 -4.20
C ALA A 143 18.59 -0.80 -2.84
N ASN A 144 17.30 -0.66 -2.53
CA ASN A 144 16.82 0.02 -1.33
C ASN A 144 16.73 -0.96 -0.14
N ASN A 145 16.92 -0.46 1.09
CA ASN A 145 16.67 -1.27 2.27
C ASN A 145 15.21 -1.17 2.71
N LEU A 146 14.64 -2.29 3.16
CA LEU A 146 13.37 -2.33 3.88
C LEU A 146 13.64 -2.36 5.39
N ILE A 147 13.04 -1.44 6.13
CA ILE A 147 13.12 -1.35 7.59
C ILE A 147 11.78 -1.80 8.17
N ILE A 148 11.81 -2.86 8.97
CA ILE A 148 10.67 -3.31 9.77
C ILE A 148 10.84 -2.71 11.17
N SER A 149 9.99 -1.75 11.53
CA SER A 149 10.14 -0.98 12.77
C SER A 149 9.62 -1.71 14.01
N ASN A 150 8.59 -2.54 13.86
CA ASN A 150 7.96 -3.32 14.93
C ASN A 150 7.48 -4.67 14.40
N GLY A 151 8.44 -5.56 14.11
CA GLY A 151 8.18 -6.87 13.56
C GLY A 151 7.18 -7.68 14.39
N SER A 152 6.20 -8.26 13.71
CA SER A 152 5.26 -9.19 14.30
C SER A 152 4.78 -10.18 13.23
N GLY A 153 4.74 -11.46 13.58
CA GLY A 153 4.19 -12.51 12.72
C GLY A 153 5.21 -13.19 11.80
N THR A 154 4.69 -13.79 10.72
CA THR A 154 5.45 -14.58 9.76
C THR A 154 5.23 -14.07 8.34
N PHE A 155 6.33 -13.91 7.60
CA PHE A 155 6.31 -13.75 6.15
C PHE A 155 6.90 -15.00 5.51
N ALA A 156 6.06 -15.74 4.78
CA ALA A 156 6.46 -16.96 4.09
C ALA A 156 6.87 -16.72 2.62
N GLY A 157 6.80 -15.48 2.15
CA GLY A 157 7.10 -15.09 0.77
C GLY A 157 8.60 -14.90 0.50
N THR A 158 8.90 -14.40 -0.69
CA THR A 158 10.27 -14.16 -1.14
C THR A 158 10.69 -12.71 -0.88
N ILE A 159 11.94 -12.49 -0.44
CA ILE A 159 12.57 -11.16 -0.39
C ILE A 159 13.78 -11.18 -1.32
N ALA A 160 13.81 -10.29 -2.31
CA ALA A 160 14.86 -10.28 -3.34
C ALA A 160 15.32 -8.87 -3.70
N GLY A 161 16.57 -8.75 -4.14
CA GLY A 161 17.23 -7.51 -4.54
C GLY A 161 18.67 -7.48 -4.06
N SER A 162 19.37 -6.38 -4.28
CA SER A 162 20.71 -6.13 -3.73
C SER A 162 20.69 -5.22 -2.49
N GLY A 163 19.53 -4.65 -2.14
CA GLY A 163 19.31 -3.93 -0.89
C GLY A 163 19.17 -4.88 0.30
N GLY A 164 19.03 -4.34 1.50
CA GLY A 164 18.99 -5.11 2.75
C GLY A 164 17.62 -5.12 3.45
N LEU A 165 17.48 -6.02 4.41
CA LEU A 165 16.39 -6.01 5.39
C LEU A 165 16.95 -5.62 6.76
N GLN A 166 16.35 -4.61 7.40
CA GLN A 166 16.65 -4.22 8.77
C GLN A 166 15.44 -4.47 9.66
N LEU A 167 15.61 -5.22 10.74
CA LEU A 167 14.63 -5.31 11.82
C LEU A 167 15.04 -4.37 12.95
N ALA A 168 14.32 -3.26 13.11
CA ALA A 168 14.63 -2.25 14.13
C ALA A 168 13.96 -2.55 15.49
N GLY A 169 12.91 -3.38 15.50
CA GLY A 169 12.21 -3.79 16.73
C GLY A 169 11.29 -4.98 16.49
N GLY A 170 10.85 -5.64 17.57
CA GLY A 170 9.93 -6.76 17.53
C GLY A 170 10.55 -8.08 17.07
N THR A 171 9.73 -8.98 16.52
CA THR A 171 10.14 -10.28 15.98
C THR A 171 9.37 -10.60 14.70
N THR A 172 10.09 -10.81 13.61
CA THR A 172 9.55 -11.28 12.33
C THR A 172 10.11 -12.65 12.03
N THR A 173 9.25 -13.62 11.71
CA THR A 173 9.66 -14.93 11.21
C THR A 173 9.68 -14.91 9.68
N LEU A 174 10.81 -15.23 9.07
CA LEU A 174 10.91 -15.45 7.63
C LEU A 174 10.85 -16.96 7.36
N ALA A 175 9.78 -17.42 6.73
CA ALA A 175 9.56 -18.83 6.40
C ALA A 175 9.72 -19.13 4.89
N GLY A 176 9.94 -18.09 4.08
CA GLY A 176 10.21 -18.19 2.65
C GLY A 176 11.68 -18.06 2.29
N THR A 177 11.95 -17.79 1.00
CA THR A 177 13.32 -17.62 0.50
C THR A 177 13.75 -16.15 0.58
N SER A 178 14.95 -15.88 1.08
CA SER A 178 15.55 -14.55 1.08
C SER A 178 16.86 -14.57 0.30
N THR A 179 16.96 -13.78 -0.76
CA THR A 179 18.10 -13.78 -1.71
C THR A 179 18.73 -12.40 -1.87
N TYR A 180 18.94 -11.69 -0.77
CA TYR A 180 19.48 -10.33 -0.73
C TYR A 180 20.77 -10.25 0.10
#